data_AF-A0A1G3BJB0-F1
#
_entry.id   AF-A0A1G3BJB0-F1
#
_cell.length_a   1.000
_cell.length_b   1.000
_cell.length_c   1.000
_cell.angle_alpha   90.00
_cell.angle_beta   90.00
_cell.angle_gamma   90.00
#
_symmetry.space_group_name_H-M   'P 1'
#
loop_
_entity.id
_entity.type
_entity.pdbx_description
1 polymer ?
#
loop_
_entity_poly.entity_id
_entity_poly.type
_entity_poly.pdbx_seq_one_letter_code
_entity_poly.pdbx_strand_id
1 'polypeptide(L)'
;MGETVTLAGDGTDANGDSLSYQWILSSLPGGSLSEMADSSARVTTFTPDLAGVYVAQLVVCDGDLDSEPCAIQIQAFTTRTKAIAALQGLETEIAELDSGAFKNDDMQNLLLNKRNAVIANVEAGKYADAVNQLRNDIFKTCRR
;
A
#
# COMPACT_ATOMS: atom_id res chain seq x y z
N MET A 1 -0.95 -7.72 -6.04
CA MET A 1 0.24 -7.85 -6.91
C MET A 1 -0.26 -8.07 -8.31
N GLY A 2 0.33 -7.40 -9.30
CA GLY A 2 -0.15 -7.46 -10.68
C GLY A 2 -1.22 -6.42 -11.07
N GLU A 3 -1.46 -5.39 -10.25
CA GLU A 3 -2.24 -4.23 -10.70
C GLU A 3 -1.29 -3.26 -11.41
N THR A 4 -1.61 -2.93 -12.66
CA THR A 4 -0.82 -2.00 -13.47
C THR A 4 -1.02 -0.58 -12.96
N VAL A 5 0.10 0.10 -12.69
CA VAL A 5 0.13 1.52 -12.34
C VAL A 5 0.32 2.30 -13.62
N THR A 6 -0.56 3.28 -13.88
CA THR A 6 -0.43 4.21 -15.00
C THR A 6 0.16 5.52 -14.50
N LEU A 7 1.22 5.99 -15.16
CA LEU A 7 1.89 7.25 -14.87
C LEU A 7 1.75 8.15 -16.09
N ALA A 8 1.23 9.35 -15.88
CA ALA A 8 1.10 10.36 -16.91
C ALA A 8 2.06 11.51 -16.60
N GLY A 9 2.89 11.84 -17.58
CA GLY A 9 3.81 12.95 -17.54
C GLY A 9 3.16 14.17 -18.15
N ASP A 10 3.48 15.32 -17.59
CA ASP A 10 3.05 16.59 -18.14
C ASP A 10 4.23 17.55 -18.22
N GLY A 11 4.14 18.49 -19.16
CA GLY A 11 5.19 19.46 -19.42
C GLY A 11 4.68 20.54 -20.35
N THR A 12 5.25 21.73 -20.22
CA THR A 12 4.91 22.89 -21.05
C THR A 12 6.20 23.52 -21.54
N ASP A 13 6.29 23.75 -22.83
CA ASP A 13 7.34 24.59 -23.42
C ASP A 13 6.73 25.94 -23.87
N ALA A 14 7.50 27.01 -23.68
CA ALA A 14 7.09 28.38 -24.01
C ALA A 14 7.12 28.67 -25.51
N ASN A 15 7.92 27.94 -26.27
CA ASN A 15 8.09 28.10 -27.72
C ASN A 15 7.18 27.16 -28.53
N GLY A 16 6.59 26.16 -27.87
CA GLY A 16 5.73 25.15 -28.48
C GLY A 16 6.49 23.97 -29.08
N ASP A 17 7.73 23.75 -28.65
CA ASP A 17 8.60 22.68 -29.11
C ASP A 17 8.11 21.30 -28.64
N SER A 18 8.56 20.26 -29.36
CA SER A 18 8.17 18.90 -29.05
C SER A 18 8.87 18.41 -27.79
N LEU A 19 8.09 18.00 -26.79
CA LEU A 19 8.62 17.46 -25.54
C LEU A 19 8.95 15.98 -25.67
N SER A 20 10.10 15.60 -25.11
CA SER A 20 10.49 14.21 -24.87
C SER A 20 10.44 13.89 -23.37
N TYR A 21 10.13 12.63 -23.05
CA TYR A 21 9.91 12.18 -21.69
C TYR A 21 10.92 11.10 -21.34
N GLN A 22 11.39 11.10 -20.09
CA GLN A 22 12.26 10.05 -19.57
C GLN A 22 11.78 9.62 -18.19
N TRP A 23 11.27 8.41 -18.12
CA TRP A 23 10.84 7.76 -16.88
C TRP A 23 11.89 6.78 -16.38
N ILE A 24 12.15 6.82 -15.08
CA ILE A 24 12.93 5.81 -14.38
C ILE A 24 12.23 5.38 -13.09
N LEU A 25 12.44 4.13 -12.68
CA LEU A 25 12.18 3.70 -11.30
C LEU A 25 13.47 3.94 -10.51
N SER A 26 13.56 5.08 -9.82
CA SER A 26 14.76 5.49 -9.08
C SER A 26 14.94 4.75 -7.76
N SER A 27 13.87 4.15 -7.23
CA SER A 27 13.91 3.26 -6.07
C SER A 27 12.88 2.14 -6.21
N LEU A 28 13.26 0.92 -5.83
CA LEU A 28 12.39 -0.25 -5.83
C LEU A 28 12.69 -1.13 -4.61
N PRO A 29 11.75 -1.99 -4.19
CA PRO A 29 12.01 -2.99 -3.17
C PRO A 29 13.17 -3.92 -3.58
N GLY A 30 14.00 -4.33 -2.62
CA GLY A 30 15.13 -5.22 -2.89
C GLY A 30 14.68 -6.53 -3.54
N GLY A 31 15.27 -6.86 -4.70
CA GLY A 31 14.92 -8.05 -5.49
C GLY A 31 13.76 -7.84 -6.48
N SER A 32 13.17 -6.64 -6.55
CA SER A 32 12.20 -6.28 -7.59
C SER A 32 12.90 -6.22 -8.95
N LEU A 33 12.24 -6.77 -9.97
CA LEU A 33 12.58 -6.70 -11.38
C LEU A 33 11.61 -5.81 -12.17
N SER A 34 10.73 -5.08 -11.47
CA SER A 34 9.81 -4.13 -12.10
C SER A 34 10.54 -3.10 -12.96
N GLU A 35 10.01 -2.83 -14.14
CA GLU A 35 10.50 -1.83 -15.09
C GLU A 35 9.35 -1.02 -15.69
N MET A 36 9.67 0.17 -16.23
CA MET A 36 8.70 0.95 -17.02
C MET A 36 8.44 0.25 -18.35
N ALA A 37 7.18 0.13 -18.76
CA ALA A 37 6.79 -0.49 -20.02
C ALA A 37 7.34 0.28 -21.25
N ASP A 38 7.31 1.61 -21.17
CA ASP A 38 7.96 2.51 -22.12
C ASP A 38 8.46 3.74 -21.37
N SER A 39 9.77 3.85 -21.18
CA SER A 39 10.35 4.98 -20.45
C SER A 39 10.33 6.29 -21.22
N SER A 40 10.02 6.28 -22.52
CA SER A 40 10.02 7.45 -23.39
C SER A 40 8.64 8.04 -23.67
N ALA A 41 7.58 7.31 -23.30
CA ALA A 41 6.21 7.73 -23.53
C ALA A 41 5.75 8.81 -22.53
N ARG A 42 4.92 9.75 -23.02
CA ARG A 42 4.21 10.71 -22.16
C ARG A 42 3.35 10.00 -21.10
N VAL A 43 2.71 8.90 -21.48
CA VAL A 43 1.96 8.05 -20.56
C VAL A 43 2.60 6.66 -20.59
N THR A 44 3.08 6.22 -19.43
CA THR A 44 3.71 4.92 -19.26
C THR A 44 3.00 4.10 -18.20
N THR A 45 3.36 2.84 -18.10
CA THR A 45 2.86 1.96 -17.05
C THR A 45 4.00 1.14 -16.47
N PHE A 46 3.87 0.73 -15.23
CA PHE A 46 4.67 -0.35 -14.68
C PHE A 46 3.79 -1.24 -13.80
N THR A 47 4.23 -2.47 -13.56
CA THR A 47 3.51 -3.40 -12.69
C THR A 47 4.42 -3.77 -11.52
N PRO A 48 4.10 -3.35 -10.28
CA PRO A 48 4.83 -3.79 -9.10
C PRO A 48 4.78 -5.31 -8.96
N ASP A 49 5.95 -5.93 -8.94
CA ASP A 49 6.15 -7.36 -8.74
C ASP A 49 6.30 -7.74 -7.26
N LEU A 50 6.78 -6.81 -6.43
CA LEU A 50 6.96 -6.98 -4.99
C LEU A 50 6.12 -5.98 -4.18
N ALA A 51 5.89 -6.32 -2.91
CA ALA A 51 5.31 -5.37 -1.96
C ALA A 51 6.40 -4.41 -1.49
N GLY A 52 6.06 -3.14 -1.36
CA GLY A 52 6.99 -2.12 -0.89
C GLY A 52 6.82 -0.80 -1.61
N VAL A 53 7.75 0.11 -1.33
CA VAL A 53 7.78 1.44 -1.93
C VAL A 53 8.54 1.40 -3.25
N TYR A 54 7.94 1.98 -4.28
CA TYR A 54 8.56 2.30 -5.56
C TYR A 54 8.62 3.82 -5.68
N VAL A 55 9.70 4.37 -6.23
CA VAL A 55 9.80 5.79 -6.59
C VAL A 55 9.98 5.88 -8.09
N ALA A 56 9.00 6.46 -8.77
CA ALA A 56 9.08 6.78 -10.18
C ALA A 56 9.50 8.24 -10.35
N GLN A 57 10.40 8.50 -11.29
CA GLN A 57 10.92 9.82 -11.58
C GLN A 57 10.77 10.13 -13.06
N LEU A 58 10.31 11.34 -13.37
CA LEU A 58 10.15 11.89 -14.70
C LEU A 58 11.11 13.06 -14.90
N VAL A 59 11.78 13.06 -16.05
CA VAL A 59 12.47 14.23 -16.63
C VAL A 59 11.84 14.51 -17.99
N VAL A 60 11.60 15.78 -18.30
CA VAL A 60 11.03 16.22 -19.58
C VAL A 60 12.06 17.12 -20.26
N CYS A 61 12.29 16.93 -21.56
CA CYS A 61 13.24 17.71 -22.35
C CYS A 61 12.55 18.32 -23.56
N ASP A 62 12.79 19.60 -23.82
CA ASP A 62 12.25 20.35 -24.96
C ASP A 62 13.09 20.23 -26.24
N GLY A 63 14.17 19.46 -26.18
CA GLY A 63 15.15 19.29 -27.26
C GLY A 63 16.46 20.04 -27.03
N ASP A 64 16.47 21.02 -26.15
CA ASP A 64 17.65 21.81 -25.78
C ASP A 64 18.02 21.65 -24.29
N LEU A 65 17.04 21.54 -23.39
CA LEU A 65 17.24 21.50 -21.95
C LEU A 65 16.34 20.48 -21.25
N ASP A 66 16.93 19.77 -20.28
CA ASP A 66 16.21 18.88 -19.37
C ASP A 66 15.57 19.66 -18.22
N SER A 67 14.37 19.27 -17.83
CA SER A 67 13.70 19.75 -16.62
C SER A 67 14.40 19.25 -15.35
N GLU A 68 14.13 19.93 -14.23
CA GLU A 68 14.34 19.31 -12.92
C GLU A 68 13.51 18.01 -12.81
N PRO A 69 14.01 16.97 -12.14
CA PRO A 69 13.27 15.73 -12.03
C PRO A 69 12.05 15.84 -11.10
N CYS A 70 10.92 15.31 -11.54
CA CYS A 70 9.72 15.14 -10.72
C CYS A 70 9.61 13.71 -10.23
N ALA A 71 9.44 13.48 -8.93
CA ALA A 71 9.34 12.15 -8.35
C ALA A 71 7.96 11.91 -7.71
N ILE A 72 7.45 10.69 -7.87
CA ILE A 72 6.24 10.20 -7.22
C ILE A 72 6.53 8.89 -6.50
N GLN A 73 5.99 8.75 -5.29
CA GLN A 73 6.10 7.55 -4.47
C GLN A 73 4.85 6.68 -4.65
N ILE A 74 5.04 5.41 -4.98
CA ILE A 74 3.99 4.41 -5.14
C ILE A 74 4.17 3.32 -4.10
N GLN A 75 3.14 3.08 -3.28
CA GLN A 75 3.14 1.98 -2.31
C GLN A 75 2.39 0.78 -2.87
N ALA A 76 3.11 -0.31 -3.13
CA ALA A 76 2.52 -1.58 -3.55
C ALA A 76 2.19 -2.47 -2.34
N PHE A 77 1.02 -3.12 -2.38
CA PHE A 77 0.55 -4.01 -1.32
C PHE A 77 0.23 -5.42 -1.85
N THR A 78 0.37 -6.40 -0.96
CA THR A 78 -0.20 -7.75 -1.13
C THR A 78 -1.57 -7.82 -0.48
N THR A 79 -2.34 -8.85 -0.81
CA THR A 79 -3.57 -9.17 -0.06
C THR A 79 -3.28 -9.34 1.43
N ARG A 80 -2.12 -9.91 1.78
CA ARG A 80 -1.67 -10.02 3.18
C ARG A 80 -1.49 -8.66 3.83
N THR A 81 -0.72 -7.76 3.21
CA THR A 81 -0.45 -6.43 3.80
C THR A 81 -1.69 -5.54 3.80
N LYS A 82 -2.60 -5.68 2.81
CA LYS A 82 -3.93 -5.04 2.85
C LYS A 82 -4.75 -5.52 4.05
N ALA A 83 -4.77 -6.82 4.33
CA ALA A 83 -5.50 -7.38 5.47
C ALA A 83 -4.92 -6.91 6.82
N ILE A 84 -3.60 -6.85 6.94
CA ILE A 84 -2.93 -6.32 8.14
C ILE A 84 -3.26 -4.84 8.33
N ALA A 85 -3.17 -4.01 7.28
CA ALA A 85 -3.50 -2.59 7.35
C ALA A 85 -4.96 -2.35 7.78
N ALA A 86 -5.89 -3.17 7.28
CA ALA A 86 -7.29 -3.12 7.72
C ALA A 86 -7.43 -3.45 9.22
N LEU A 87 -6.74 -4.49 9.71
CA LEU A 87 -6.75 -4.86 11.13
C LEU A 87 -6.07 -3.82 12.03
N GLN A 88 -5.05 -3.13 11.53
CA GLN A 88 -4.39 -2.01 12.22
C GLN A 88 -5.29 -0.77 12.27
N GLY A 89 -6.02 -0.47 11.20
CA GLY A 89 -6.99 0.64 11.16
C GLY A 89 -8.07 0.57 12.25
N LEU A 90 -8.43 -0.64 12.69
CA LEU A 90 -9.35 -0.85 13.81
C LEU A 90 -8.78 -0.35 15.17
N GLU A 91 -7.54 0.15 15.23
CA GLU A 91 -6.87 0.49 16.50
C GLU A 91 -7.47 1.73 17.10
N THR A 92 -7.47 2.79 16.31
CA THR A 92 -8.15 4.04 16.65
C THR A 92 -9.63 3.80 16.88
N GLU A 93 -10.31 3.03 16.02
CA GLU A 93 -11.74 2.75 16.19
C GLU A 93 -12.03 2.06 17.53
N ILE A 94 -11.26 1.04 17.92
CA ILE A 94 -11.44 0.35 19.19
C ILE A 94 -11.06 1.25 20.37
N ALA A 95 -10.03 2.08 20.24
CA ALA A 95 -9.58 3.01 21.26
C ALA A 95 -10.58 4.14 21.53
N GLU A 96 -11.33 4.56 20.51
CA GLU A 96 -12.34 5.64 20.59
C GLU A 96 -13.72 5.17 21.04
N LEU A 97 -13.96 3.86 21.14
CA LEU A 97 -15.22 3.34 21.68
C LEU A 97 -15.44 3.84 23.12
N ASP A 98 -16.67 4.30 23.38
CA ASP A 98 -17.10 4.73 24.71
C ASP A 98 -16.87 3.62 25.75
N SER A 99 -16.32 3.96 26.92
CA SER A 99 -16.06 2.96 27.97
C SER A 99 -17.35 2.30 28.47
N GLY A 100 -18.49 2.98 28.38
CA GLY A 100 -19.82 2.43 28.65
C GLY A 100 -20.32 1.42 27.61
N ALA A 101 -19.68 1.35 26.43
CA ALA A 101 -19.92 0.27 25.46
C ALA A 101 -19.34 -1.08 25.95
N PHE A 102 -18.43 -1.05 26.92
CA PHE A 102 -17.80 -2.22 27.50
C PHE A 102 -18.35 -2.52 28.89
N LYS A 103 -18.32 -3.81 29.28
CA LYS A 103 -18.74 -4.20 30.65
C LYS A 103 -17.72 -3.78 31.71
N ASN A 104 -16.47 -3.55 31.30
CA ASN A 104 -15.38 -3.03 32.11
C ASN A 104 -14.22 -2.59 31.19
N ASP A 105 -13.29 -1.82 31.74
CA ASP A 105 -12.14 -1.24 31.03
C ASP A 105 -11.19 -2.31 30.45
N ASP A 106 -11.14 -3.50 31.06
CA ASP A 106 -10.30 -4.61 30.58
C ASP A 106 -10.78 -5.18 29.24
N MET A 107 -12.06 -5.03 28.89
CA MET A 107 -12.60 -5.55 27.62
C MET A 107 -12.06 -4.82 26.40
N GLN A 108 -11.80 -3.52 26.51
CA GLN A 108 -11.18 -2.75 25.42
C GLN A 108 -9.76 -3.24 25.17
N ASN A 109 -8.96 -3.41 26.23
CA ASN A 109 -7.62 -3.99 26.18
C ASN A 109 -7.64 -5.43 25.66
N LEU A 110 -8.64 -6.22 26.05
CA LEU A 110 -8.82 -7.57 25.54
C LEU A 110 -9.10 -7.58 24.04
N LEU A 111 -9.89 -6.64 23.53
CA LEU A 111 -10.21 -6.52 22.11
C LEU A 111 -8.97 -6.12 21.29
N LEU A 112 -8.16 -5.17 21.81
CA LEU A 112 -6.87 -4.81 21.23
C LEU A 112 -5.94 -6.02 21.15
N ASN A 113 -5.80 -6.78 22.24
CA ASN A 113 -4.97 -7.98 22.29
C ASN A 113 -5.44 -9.09 21.33
N LYS A 114 -6.75 -9.28 21.20
CA LYS A 114 -7.33 -10.25 20.25
C LYS A 114 -7.01 -9.88 18.81
N ARG A 115 -7.17 -8.61 18.44
CA ARG A 115 -6.78 -8.10 17.12
C ARG A 115 -5.28 -8.30 16.86
N ASN A 116 -4.40 -8.03 17.84
CA ASN A 116 -2.95 -8.26 17.68
C ASN A 116 -2.62 -9.74 17.41
N ALA A 117 -3.30 -10.66 18.08
CA ALA A 117 -3.11 -12.09 17.83
C ALA A 117 -3.60 -12.54 16.44
N VAL A 118 -4.67 -11.93 15.93
CA VAL A 118 -5.14 -12.16 14.55
C VAL A 118 -4.12 -11.63 13.54
N ILE A 119 -3.58 -10.42 13.76
CA ILE A 119 -2.50 -9.85 12.93
C ILE A 119 -1.32 -10.83 12.86
N ALA A 120 -0.86 -11.35 13.99
CA ALA A 120 0.25 -12.31 14.05
C ALA A 120 0.00 -13.57 13.21
N ASN A 121 -1.24 -14.09 13.19
CA ASN A 121 -1.60 -15.23 12.32
C ASN A 121 -1.56 -14.86 10.83
N VAL A 122 -2.03 -13.66 10.47
CA VAL A 122 -1.99 -13.15 9.08
C VAL A 122 -0.54 -12.93 8.62
N GLU A 123 0.32 -12.40 9.49
CA GLU A 123 1.75 -12.24 9.25
C GLU A 123 2.45 -13.59 9.03
N ALA A 124 2.10 -14.60 9.84
CA ALA A 124 2.59 -15.96 9.70
C ALA A 124 2.01 -16.73 8.49
N GLY A 125 1.07 -16.14 7.73
CA GLY A 125 0.38 -16.80 6.62
C GLY A 125 -0.64 -17.87 7.06
N LYS A 126 -0.96 -17.93 8.35
CA LYS A 126 -1.93 -18.86 8.96
C LYS A 126 -3.35 -18.30 8.87
N TYR A 127 -3.85 -18.10 7.65
CA TYR A 127 -5.14 -17.45 7.43
C TYR A 127 -6.34 -18.21 8.04
N ALA A 128 -6.30 -19.56 8.01
CA ALA A 128 -7.34 -20.38 8.62
C ALA A 128 -7.40 -20.19 10.15
N ASP A 129 -6.23 -20.10 10.80
CA ASP A 129 -6.13 -19.87 12.25
C ASP A 129 -6.62 -18.46 12.60
N ALA A 130 -6.24 -17.45 11.80
CA ALA A 130 -6.71 -16.07 11.95
C ALA A 130 -8.25 -15.99 11.90
N VAL A 131 -8.88 -16.65 10.91
CA VAL A 131 -10.34 -16.67 10.75
C VAL A 131 -11.02 -17.44 11.88
N ASN A 132 -10.48 -18.60 12.26
CA ASN A 132 -11.03 -19.38 13.37
C ASN A 132 -10.94 -18.62 14.70
N GLN A 133 -9.84 -17.91 14.92
CA GLN A 133 -9.66 -17.06 16.09
C GLN A 133 -10.66 -15.91 16.11
N LEU A 134 -10.79 -15.14 15.01
CA LEU A 134 -11.80 -14.10 14.88
C LEU A 134 -13.21 -14.65 15.14
N ARG A 135 -13.54 -15.81 14.56
CA ARG A 135 -14.83 -16.46 14.77
C ARG A 135 -15.05 -16.80 16.23
N ASN A 136 -14.07 -17.38 16.91
CA ASN A 136 -14.18 -17.73 18.32
C ASN A 136 -14.26 -16.51 19.24
N ASP A 137 -13.61 -15.42 18.84
CA ASP A 137 -13.55 -14.17 19.60
C ASP A 137 -14.83 -13.35 19.47
N ILE A 138 -15.45 -13.33 18.28
CA ILE A 138 -16.73 -12.65 18.02
C ILE A 138 -17.91 -13.54 18.42
N PHE A 139 -17.91 -14.80 17.97
CA PHE A 139 -18.97 -15.78 18.22
C PHE A 139 -18.61 -16.69 19.38
N LYS A 140 -18.08 -16.13 20.47
CA LYS A 140 -18.15 -16.78 21.78
C LYS A 140 -19.61 -16.82 22.25
N THR A 141 -20.51 -17.40 21.43
CA THR A 141 -21.78 -17.97 21.86
C THR A 141 -21.45 -18.90 23.01
N CYS A 142 -22.00 -18.60 24.18
CA CYS A 142 -21.93 -19.44 25.36
C CYS A 142 -22.12 -20.91 24.95
N ARG A 143 -21.05 -21.71 25.00
CA ARG A 143 -21.23 -23.15 25.17
C ARG A 143 -21.72 -23.33 26.59
N ARG A 144 -23.02 -23.60 26.72
CA ARG A 144 -23.59 -24.24 27.91
C ARG A 144 -23.04 -25.65 28.04
#